data_AF-A0A8T5FC16-F1
#
_entry.id   AF-A0A8T5FC16-F1
#
_cell.length_a   1.000
_cell.length_b   1.000
_cell.length_c   1.000
_cell.angle_alpha   90.00
_cell.angle_beta   90.00
_cell.angle_gamma   90.00
#
_symmetry.space_group_name_H-M   'P 1'
#
loop_
_entity.id
_entity.type
_entity.pdbx_description
1 polymer ?
#
loop_
_entity_poly.entity_id
_entity_poly.type
_entity_poly.pdbx_seq_one_letter_code
_entity_poly.pdbx_strand_id
1 'polypeptide(L)'
;MKFCPKCGYFVNRKKHCTMCGYNSVNSISSKISSSKRGIIVFMIAIVVIVITTSLSIDNPNDSQLINSDIDYEIPSNLDTTLNPNNPLIQFALDQVNDDRKKHGVPPVILGNNSAAQNHVDDLLEFNYFSHWNSKGVKPYVTYTLFGGRGNIAENISYTFSQCPTSNCIPLVFDPLKEIEKHQYGMMYDDAHSNWGHRDTIIDPNHTHVNFGMASDGGNFYFAQHFETNIIEWTKIELVNGKLEMAGRLPDGFSMAQIEIYADESPKTLSGQTLDDESPYNQNYYDRGELVGIFLEPLPINISYDECDVEKITVTDESGIKNCIDYKIFYNNRVHPDEINTSIDVSEWLESNGLHTVYVVLNNANNERVDATSITLEYLE
;
A
#
# COMPACT_ATOMS: atom_id res chain seq x y z
N MET A 1 18.16 4.05 15.06
CA MET A 1 18.38 3.05 13.99
C MET A 1 18.31 3.75 12.62
N LYS A 2 18.52 3.05 11.50
CA LYS A 2 18.24 3.56 10.13
C LYS A 2 17.24 2.63 9.46
N PHE A 3 16.21 3.20 8.84
CA PHE A 3 15.21 2.47 8.07
C PHE A 3 15.84 1.84 6.80
N CYS A 4 15.47 0.61 6.49
CA CYS A 4 15.89 -0.13 5.31
C CYS A 4 14.76 -0.15 4.27
N PRO A 5 14.89 0.60 3.16
CA PRO A 5 13.81 0.77 2.19
C PRO A 5 13.53 -0.49 1.36
N LYS A 6 14.37 -1.52 1.44
CA LYS A 6 14.11 -2.79 0.73
C LYS A 6 13.20 -3.74 1.53
N CYS A 7 13.07 -3.54 2.85
CA CYS A 7 12.33 -4.48 3.68
C CYS A 7 11.55 -3.83 4.84
N GLY A 8 11.53 -2.50 4.97
CA GLY A 8 10.76 -1.83 6.01
C GLY A 8 11.42 -1.79 7.41
N TYR A 9 12.61 -2.38 7.59
CA TYR A 9 13.20 -2.59 8.92
C TYR A 9 14.12 -1.48 9.42
N PHE A 10 14.07 -1.21 10.73
CA PHE A 10 15.03 -0.35 11.43
C PHE A 10 16.32 -1.11 11.79
N VAL A 11 17.38 -0.91 10.99
CA VAL A 11 18.69 -1.54 11.21
C VAL A 11 19.64 -0.69 12.06
N ASN A 12 20.50 -1.37 12.82
CA ASN A 12 21.41 -0.74 13.78
C ASN A 12 22.65 -0.15 13.09
N ARG A 13 22.57 1.12 12.62
CA ARG A 13 23.65 1.97 12.04
C ARG A 13 24.66 1.30 11.06
N LYS A 14 24.34 0.15 10.47
CA LYS A 14 25.19 -0.54 9.48
C LYS A 14 24.78 -0.12 8.07
N LYS A 15 25.76 -0.03 7.16
CA LYS A 15 25.56 0.31 5.73
C LYS A 15 24.97 -0.85 4.92
N HIS A 16 24.84 -2.02 5.54
CA HIS A 16 24.37 -3.27 4.97
C HIS A 16 23.20 -3.79 5.82
N CYS A 17 22.04 -3.98 5.21
CA CYS A 17 20.91 -4.67 5.82
C CYS A 17 21.13 -6.18 5.70
N THR A 18 21.36 -6.84 6.82
CA THR A 18 21.60 -8.30 6.87
C THR A 18 20.33 -9.12 6.62
N MET A 19 19.15 -8.49 6.64
CA MET A 19 17.86 -9.16 6.41
C MET A 19 17.54 -9.34 4.92
N CYS A 20 17.77 -8.31 4.10
CA CYS A 20 17.42 -8.32 2.67
C CYS A 20 18.64 -8.11 1.73
N GLY A 21 19.85 -8.10 2.31
CA GLY A 21 21.11 -7.91 1.59
C GLY A 21 21.36 -6.48 1.07
N TYR A 22 20.49 -5.51 1.38
CA TYR A 22 20.57 -4.14 0.84
C TYR A 22 21.83 -3.40 1.31
N ASN A 23 22.60 -2.80 0.39
CA ASN A 23 23.83 -2.06 0.68
C ASN A 23 23.71 -0.59 0.24
N SER A 24 23.85 0.36 1.18
CA SER A 24 23.60 1.79 0.94
C SER A 24 24.73 2.54 0.22
N VAL A 25 25.62 1.86 -0.50
CA VAL A 25 26.80 2.49 -1.12
C VAL A 25 26.48 2.85 -2.56
N ASN A 26 25.78 3.97 -2.76
CA ASN A 26 25.83 4.78 -4.00
C ASN A 26 25.14 6.15 -3.82
N SER A 27 25.38 6.84 -2.70
CA SER A 27 25.18 8.30 -2.65
C SER A 27 26.54 8.97 -2.50
N ILE A 28 26.95 9.67 -3.56
CA ILE A 28 28.13 10.52 -3.58
C ILE A 28 27.88 11.65 -2.58
N SER A 29 28.50 11.57 -1.41
CA SER A 29 28.41 12.63 -0.41
C SER A 29 29.37 13.76 -0.82
N SER A 30 28.84 14.88 -1.29
CA SER A 30 29.58 16.14 -1.31
C SER A 30 29.78 16.62 0.13
N LYS A 31 30.92 16.28 0.74
CA LYS A 31 31.34 16.86 2.02
C LYS A 31 31.75 18.31 1.81
N ILE A 32 30.89 19.26 2.18
CA ILE A 32 31.31 20.63 2.45
C ILE A 32 31.90 20.64 3.87
N SER A 33 33.23 20.63 3.94
CA SER A 33 33.99 20.86 5.17
C SER A 33 34.16 22.36 5.38
N SER A 34 33.65 22.85 6.50
CA SER A 34 33.91 24.19 7.01
C SER A 34 35.35 24.27 7.54
N SER A 35 36.20 25.03 6.85
CA SER A 35 37.46 25.51 7.44
C SER A 35 37.62 27.01 7.22
N LYS A 36 37.60 27.76 8.32
CA LYS A 36 38.02 29.16 8.39
C LYS A 36 39.51 29.26 8.06
N ARG A 37 39.89 30.03 7.03
CA ARG A 37 41.06 30.94 6.99
C ARG A 37 41.29 31.45 5.56
N GLY A 38 41.50 32.77 5.44
CA GLY A 38 42.26 33.35 4.33
C GLY A 38 41.45 34.24 3.38
N ILE A 39 41.38 35.52 3.71
CA ILE A 39 41.08 36.61 2.77
C ILE A 39 42.15 36.64 1.68
N ILE A 40 41.79 36.49 0.41
CA ILE A 40 42.51 37.07 -0.73
C ILE A 40 41.48 37.62 -1.71
N VAL A 41 41.47 38.95 -1.82
CA VAL A 41 40.73 39.75 -2.79
C VAL A 41 41.40 39.60 -4.16
N PHE A 42 40.64 39.21 -5.18
CA PHE A 42 41.04 39.42 -6.58
C PHE A 42 39.94 40.19 -7.29
N MET A 43 40.18 41.50 -7.46
CA MET A 43 39.39 42.39 -8.30
C MET A 43 39.61 42.03 -9.76
N ILE A 44 38.57 41.56 -10.44
CA ILE A 44 38.52 41.51 -11.90
C ILE A 44 37.47 42.52 -12.35
N ALA A 45 37.96 43.63 -12.90
CA ALA A 45 37.15 44.64 -13.56
C ALA A 45 36.65 44.08 -14.90
N ILE A 46 35.33 43.93 -15.05
CA ILE A 46 34.71 43.65 -16.35
C ILE A 46 34.10 44.96 -16.86
N VAL A 47 34.70 45.45 -17.95
CA VAL A 47 34.31 46.63 -18.71
C VAL A 47 33.03 46.32 -19.49
N VAL A 48 31.98 47.10 -19.24
CA VAL A 48 30.74 47.08 -20.02
C VAL A 48 30.94 47.93 -21.27
N ILE A 49 30.97 47.30 -22.45
CA ILE A 49 30.92 48.00 -23.74
C ILE A 49 29.48 47.95 -24.24
N VAL A 50 28.84 49.11 -24.22
CA VAL A 50 27.51 49.34 -24.83
C VAL A 50 27.72 49.52 -26.33
N ILE A 51 27.18 48.62 -27.15
CA ILE A 51 26.97 48.86 -28.58
C ILE A 51 25.48 48.81 -28.84
N THR A 52 24.91 49.99 -29.09
CA THR A 52 23.56 50.18 -29.61
C THR A 52 23.55 49.94 -31.12
N THR A 53 22.78 48.97 -31.59
CA THR A 53 22.26 48.98 -32.97
C THR A 53 20.79 48.61 -32.95
N SER A 54 19.98 49.61 -33.28
CA SER A 54 18.54 49.58 -33.49
C SER A 54 18.20 48.82 -34.78
N LEU A 55 17.31 47.83 -34.69
CA LEU A 55 16.43 47.43 -35.79
C LEU A 55 15.01 47.24 -35.24
N SER A 56 14.12 48.10 -35.72
CA SER A 56 12.69 48.12 -35.46
C SER A 56 11.99 47.02 -36.27
N ILE A 57 11.12 46.25 -35.63
CA ILE A 57 9.94 45.66 -36.27
C ILE A 57 8.77 45.82 -35.30
N ASP A 58 7.97 46.85 -35.55
CA ASP A 58 6.59 46.94 -35.08
C ASP A 58 5.72 46.13 -36.07
N ASN A 59 5.04 45.09 -35.58
CA ASN A 59 3.64 44.87 -35.95
C ASN A 59 2.93 44.01 -34.88
N PRO A 60 1.90 44.53 -34.20
CA PRO A 60 1.10 43.78 -33.24
C PRO A 60 -0.02 43.07 -34.00
N ASN A 61 -0.04 41.74 -33.99
CA ASN A 61 -1.20 40.86 -34.14
C ASN A 61 -0.71 39.44 -34.39
N ASP A 62 -0.38 38.72 -33.32
CA ASP A 62 -0.57 37.26 -33.32
C ASP A 62 -0.79 36.77 -31.89
N SER A 63 -1.87 37.25 -31.29
CA SER A 63 -2.53 36.60 -30.17
C SER A 63 -3.60 35.68 -30.74
N GLN A 64 -3.20 34.55 -31.33
CA GLN A 64 -4.05 33.37 -31.36
C GLN A 64 -3.93 32.65 -30.02
N LEU A 65 -4.57 33.26 -29.02
CA LEU A 65 -5.17 32.54 -27.92
C LEU A 65 -6.15 31.54 -28.56
N ILE A 66 -5.80 30.26 -28.51
CA ILE A 66 -6.80 29.20 -28.59
C ILE A 66 -7.58 29.32 -27.27
N ASN A 67 -8.57 30.21 -27.29
CA ASN A 67 -9.63 30.24 -26.31
C ASN A 67 -10.59 29.11 -26.68
N SER A 68 -10.23 27.88 -26.31
CA SER A 68 -11.23 26.83 -26.14
C SER A 68 -11.69 26.91 -24.69
N ASP A 69 -12.59 27.86 -24.43
CA ASP A 69 -13.60 27.71 -23.39
C ASP A 69 -14.39 26.42 -23.73
N ILE A 70 -13.82 25.28 -23.33
CA ILE A 70 -14.63 24.11 -23.04
C ILE A 70 -15.24 24.45 -21.70
N ASP A 71 -16.49 24.91 -21.71
CA ASP A 71 -17.38 24.85 -20.56
C ASP A 71 -17.47 23.37 -20.16
N TYR A 72 -16.49 22.90 -19.39
CA TYR A 72 -16.61 21.67 -18.65
C TYR A 72 -17.44 22.02 -17.41
N GLU A 73 -18.76 21.88 -17.54
CA GLU A 73 -19.62 21.78 -16.37
C GLU A 73 -19.05 20.64 -15.52
N ILE A 74 -18.42 21.00 -14.40
CA ILE A 74 -17.92 20.02 -13.44
C ILE A 74 -19.15 19.30 -12.90
N PRO A 75 -19.30 17.99 -13.15
CA PRO A 75 -20.43 17.26 -12.61
C PRO A 75 -20.33 17.34 -11.09
N SER A 76 -21.40 17.81 -10.44
CA SER A 76 -21.49 17.89 -8.97
C SER A 76 -21.32 16.53 -8.29
N ASN A 77 -21.32 15.45 -9.07
CA ASN A 77 -21.00 14.09 -8.64
C ASN A 77 -19.83 13.60 -9.51
N LEU A 78 -18.65 13.46 -8.91
CA LEU A 78 -17.52 12.80 -9.55
C LEU A 78 -17.93 11.37 -9.91
N ASP A 79 -17.90 10.98 -11.19
CA ASP A 79 -18.06 9.56 -11.54
C ASP A 79 -16.77 8.84 -11.16
N THR A 80 -16.85 8.06 -10.09
CA THR A 80 -15.73 7.28 -9.53
C THR A 80 -15.96 5.79 -9.70
N THR A 81 -16.92 5.42 -10.56
CA THR A 81 -17.23 4.01 -10.83
C THR A 81 -15.98 3.28 -11.30
N LEU A 82 -15.58 2.24 -10.56
CA LEU A 82 -14.43 1.41 -10.87
C LEU A 82 -14.70 0.60 -12.17
N ASN A 83 -14.33 1.19 -13.30
CA ASN A 83 -14.60 0.68 -14.63
C ASN A 83 -13.49 1.16 -15.59
N PRO A 84 -12.93 0.31 -16.45
CA PRO A 84 -11.91 0.73 -17.42
C PRO A 84 -12.37 1.82 -18.41
N ASN A 85 -13.68 2.00 -18.59
CA ASN A 85 -14.23 3.08 -19.43
C ASN A 85 -14.36 4.43 -18.69
N ASN A 86 -14.13 4.46 -17.38
CA ASN A 86 -14.10 5.70 -16.63
C ASN A 86 -12.75 6.41 -16.88
N PRO A 87 -12.75 7.64 -17.44
CA PRO A 87 -11.52 8.32 -17.83
C PRO A 87 -10.61 8.65 -16.65
N LEU A 88 -11.14 8.89 -15.45
CA LEU A 88 -10.34 9.16 -14.24
C LEU A 88 -9.65 7.91 -13.74
N ILE A 89 -10.37 6.78 -13.74
CA ILE A 89 -9.82 5.47 -13.35
C ILE A 89 -8.74 5.02 -14.34
N GLN A 90 -8.98 5.17 -15.64
CA GLN A 90 -7.99 4.84 -16.65
C GLN A 90 -6.74 5.73 -16.52
N PHE A 91 -6.93 7.04 -16.28
CA PHE A 91 -5.82 7.96 -16.06
C PHE A 91 -4.99 7.57 -14.82
N ALA A 92 -5.63 7.24 -13.70
CA ALA A 92 -4.94 6.76 -12.50
C ALA A 92 -4.16 5.46 -12.74
N LEU A 93 -4.75 4.51 -13.47
CA LEU A 93 -4.10 3.25 -13.85
C LEU A 93 -2.87 3.50 -14.73
N ASP A 94 -2.97 4.40 -15.71
CA ASP A 94 -1.87 4.75 -16.60
C ASP A 94 -0.71 5.37 -15.82
N GLN A 95 -1.00 6.30 -14.89
CA GLN A 95 0.03 6.92 -14.04
C GLN A 95 0.77 5.88 -13.17
N VAL A 96 0.04 4.97 -12.53
CA VAL A 96 0.63 3.86 -11.75
C VAL A 96 1.50 2.97 -12.63
N ASN A 97 0.99 2.56 -13.80
CA ASN A 97 1.72 1.65 -14.68
C ASN A 97 2.93 2.31 -15.36
N ASP A 98 2.90 3.62 -15.60
CA ASP A 98 4.06 4.38 -16.05
C ASP A 98 5.16 4.40 -14.99
N ASP A 99 4.82 4.57 -13.71
CA ASP A 99 5.78 4.52 -12.62
C ASP A 99 6.35 3.11 -12.43
N ARG A 100 5.50 2.08 -12.48
CA ARG A 100 5.92 0.67 -12.44
C ARG A 100 6.87 0.32 -13.58
N LYS A 101 6.58 0.79 -14.80
CA LYS A 101 7.44 0.62 -15.97
C LYS A 101 8.80 1.32 -15.80
N LYS A 102 8.83 2.55 -15.27
CA LYS A 102 10.09 3.28 -14.98
C LYS A 102 10.97 2.53 -13.97
N HIS A 103 10.36 1.76 -13.06
CA HIS A 103 11.05 0.99 -12.02
C HIS A 103 11.29 -0.49 -12.40
N GLY A 104 10.87 -0.91 -13.60
CA GLY A 104 11.14 -2.24 -14.13
C GLY A 104 10.34 -3.36 -13.46
N VAL A 105 9.19 -3.04 -12.85
CA VAL A 105 8.26 -4.04 -12.30
C VAL A 105 7.06 -4.27 -13.22
N PRO A 106 6.41 -5.45 -13.21
CA PRO A 106 5.29 -5.75 -14.11
C PRO A 106 4.14 -4.76 -13.93
N PRO A 107 3.40 -4.41 -15.00
CA PRO A 107 2.21 -3.57 -14.86
C PRO A 107 1.13 -4.32 -14.07
N VAL A 108 0.28 -3.58 -13.37
CA VAL A 108 -0.96 -4.07 -12.77
C VAL A 108 -2.13 -3.86 -13.72
N ILE A 109 -3.18 -4.66 -13.57
CA ILE A 109 -4.46 -4.42 -14.24
C ILE A 109 -5.49 -3.85 -13.27
N LEU A 110 -6.57 -3.27 -13.78
CA LEU A 110 -7.65 -2.79 -12.93
C LEU A 110 -8.35 -3.98 -12.26
N GLY A 111 -8.50 -3.92 -10.94
CA GLY A 111 -9.32 -4.86 -10.17
C GLY A 111 -10.81 -4.53 -10.26
N ASN A 112 -11.62 -5.24 -9.49
CA ASN A 112 -13.07 -5.04 -9.41
C ASN A 112 -13.61 -4.96 -7.96
N ASN A 113 -12.72 -4.89 -6.97
CA ASN A 113 -13.09 -4.85 -5.56
C ASN A 113 -13.43 -3.41 -5.15
N SER A 114 -14.60 -3.21 -4.53
CA SER A 114 -15.09 -1.88 -4.16
C SER A 114 -14.58 -1.36 -2.81
N ALA A 115 -13.70 -2.08 -2.11
CA ALA A 115 -13.20 -1.67 -0.79
C ALA A 115 -12.48 -0.32 -0.81
N ALA A 116 -11.70 -0.02 -1.86
CA ALA A 116 -11.02 1.28 -2.01
C ALA A 116 -11.99 2.44 -2.07
N GLN A 117 -13.05 2.31 -2.88
CA GLN A 117 -14.10 3.32 -2.99
C GLN A 117 -14.87 3.45 -1.67
N ASN A 118 -15.21 2.32 -1.05
CA ASN A 118 -15.90 2.34 0.23
C ASN A 118 -15.10 3.07 1.33
N HIS A 119 -13.78 2.93 1.32
CA HIS A 119 -12.91 3.59 2.30
C HIS A 119 -12.84 5.10 2.09
N VAL A 120 -12.70 5.59 0.84
CA VAL A 120 -12.69 7.04 0.59
C VAL A 120 -14.05 7.70 0.82
N ASP A 121 -15.15 6.97 0.60
CA ASP A 121 -16.49 7.47 0.94
C ASP A 121 -16.61 7.63 2.46
N ASP A 122 -16.08 6.69 3.23
CA ASP A 122 -16.04 6.74 4.70
C ASP A 122 -15.14 7.88 5.22
N LEU A 123 -13.95 8.06 4.61
CA LEU A 123 -13.04 9.18 4.90
C LEU A 123 -13.73 10.53 4.71
N LEU A 124 -14.47 10.69 3.61
CA LEU A 124 -15.20 11.92 3.30
C LEU A 124 -16.41 12.12 4.23
N GLU A 125 -17.20 11.06 4.48
CA GLU A 125 -18.40 11.13 5.31
C GLU A 125 -18.09 11.52 6.75
N PHE A 126 -17.04 10.93 7.34
CA PHE A 126 -16.68 11.14 8.74
C PHE A 126 -15.54 12.15 8.94
N ASN A 127 -15.00 12.71 7.86
CA ASN A 127 -13.97 13.74 7.84
C ASN A 127 -12.78 13.40 8.76
N TYR A 128 -12.08 12.31 8.40
CA TYR A 128 -10.84 11.86 9.06
C TYR A 128 -9.80 11.46 8.01
N PHE A 129 -8.58 11.14 8.44
CA PHE A 129 -7.54 10.55 7.61
C PHE A 129 -6.80 9.42 8.32
N SER A 130 -7.25 8.18 8.08
CA SER A 130 -6.68 6.96 8.65
C SER A 130 -6.87 5.77 7.70
N HIS A 131 -6.00 4.77 7.83
CA HIS A 131 -6.17 3.45 7.21
C HIS A 131 -7.28 2.62 7.88
N TRP A 132 -7.69 2.99 9.09
CA TRP A 132 -8.81 2.38 9.79
C TRP A 132 -10.09 3.09 9.40
N ASN A 133 -11.17 2.34 9.17
CA ASN A 133 -12.46 2.95 8.86
C ASN A 133 -13.29 3.27 10.12
N SER A 134 -14.43 3.94 9.93
CA SER A 134 -15.40 4.28 10.99
C SER A 134 -15.99 3.07 11.73
N LYS A 135 -15.82 1.85 11.21
CA LYS A 135 -16.20 0.59 11.88
C LYS A 135 -15.05 -0.01 12.69
N GLY A 136 -13.90 0.66 12.75
CA GLY A 136 -12.73 0.24 13.51
C GLY A 136 -12.06 -0.99 12.91
N VAL A 137 -12.09 -1.15 11.58
CA VAL A 137 -11.41 -2.26 10.88
C VAL A 137 -10.41 -1.74 9.86
N LYS A 138 -9.39 -2.56 9.58
CA LYS A 138 -8.28 -2.28 8.66
C LYS A 138 -8.60 -2.69 7.21
N PRO A 139 -7.79 -2.29 6.22
CA PRO A 139 -8.10 -2.50 4.81
C PRO A 139 -8.29 -3.97 4.37
N TYR A 140 -7.55 -4.92 4.93
CA TYR A 140 -7.71 -6.35 4.57
C TYR A 140 -9.06 -6.93 5.01
N VAL A 141 -9.66 -6.39 6.07
CA VAL A 141 -10.97 -6.80 6.55
C VAL A 141 -12.05 -6.37 5.57
N THR A 142 -12.04 -5.10 5.17
CA THR A 142 -12.99 -4.57 4.18
C THR A 142 -12.78 -5.21 2.82
N TYR A 143 -11.53 -5.41 2.40
CA TYR A 143 -11.21 -6.14 1.17
C TYR A 143 -11.85 -7.54 1.15
N THR A 144 -11.76 -8.30 2.24
CA THR A 144 -12.41 -9.61 2.37
C THR A 144 -13.94 -9.50 2.28
N LEU A 145 -14.53 -8.56 3.01
CA LEU A 145 -15.98 -8.30 3.04
C LEU A 145 -16.53 -7.98 1.64
N PHE A 146 -15.77 -7.27 0.82
CA PHE A 146 -16.13 -6.96 -0.57
C PHE A 146 -15.71 -8.06 -1.57
N GLY A 147 -15.47 -9.28 -1.09
CA GLY A 147 -15.23 -10.46 -1.93
C GLY A 147 -13.78 -10.67 -2.34
N GLY A 148 -12.83 -9.89 -1.80
CA GLY A 148 -11.40 -10.02 -2.05
C GLY A 148 -10.85 -11.35 -1.53
N ARG A 149 -9.95 -11.97 -2.31
CA ARG A 149 -9.32 -13.27 -2.00
C ARG A 149 -7.80 -13.27 -2.22
N GLY A 150 -7.24 -12.16 -2.73
CA GLY A 150 -5.81 -11.91 -2.72
C GLY A 150 -5.33 -11.37 -1.36
N ASN A 151 -4.13 -10.83 -1.34
CA ASN A 151 -3.66 -9.96 -0.26
C ASN A 151 -3.70 -8.49 -0.70
N ILE A 152 -3.88 -7.55 0.23
CA ILE A 152 -4.05 -6.12 -0.09
C ILE A 152 -3.03 -5.23 0.62
N ALA A 153 -2.52 -4.24 -0.12
CA ALA A 153 -1.79 -3.10 0.40
C ALA A 153 -2.52 -1.80 0.00
N GLU A 154 -2.72 -0.91 0.97
CA GLU A 154 -3.41 0.36 0.76
C GLU A 154 -2.45 1.55 0.77
N ASN A 155 -2.59 2.42 -0.22
CA ASN A 155 -2.15 3.80 -0.15
C ASN A 155 -3.36 4.72 -0.09
N ILE A 156 -3.32 5.73 0.77
CA ILE A 156 -4.32 6.81 0.81
C ILE A 156 -3.63 8.17 0.77
N SER A 157 -4.31 9.14 0.19
CA SER A 157 -3.85 10.52 0.14
C SER A 157 -5.04 11.46 0.09
N TYR A 158 -4.83 12.70 0.53
CA TYR A 158 -5.90 13.67 0.63
C TYR A 158 -5.41 15.10 0.36
N THR A 159 -6.28 15.92 -0.19
CA THR A 159 -6.11 17.37 -0.28
C THR A 159 -7.31 18.03 0.36
N PHE A 160 -7.06 18.98 1.27
CA PHE A 160 -8.08 19.84 1.84
C PHE A 160 -7.82 21.29 1.43
N SER A 161 -8.88 21.97 1.03
CA SER A 161 -8.86 23.40 0.77
C SER A 161 -8.92 24.14 2.09
N GLN A 162 -7.80 24.73 2.53
CA GLN A 162 -7.83 25.68 3.64
C GLN A 162 -8.44 27.00 3.17
N CYS A 163 -9.60 27.34 3.69
CA CYS A 163 -10.21 28.65 3.51
C CYS A 163 -10.22 29.49 4.77
N PRO A 164 -9.10 30.20 5.06
CA PRO A 164 -8.94 30.97 6.29
C PRO A 164 -9.78 32.25 6.33
N THR A 165 -10.57 32.58 5.28
CA THR A 165 -11.39 33.80 5.24
C THR A 165 -12.79 33.52 4.72
N SER A 166 -13.78 34.31 5.17
CA SER A 166 -15.21 34.18 4.83
C SER A 166 -15.57 34.45 3.36
N ASN A 167 -14.60 34.85 2.52
CA ASN A 167 -14.81 35.23 1.11
C ASN A 167 -14.09 34.29 0.13
N CYS A 168 -13.73 33.10 0.59
CA CYS A 168 -13.20 32.07 -0.26
C CYS A 168 -14.26 31.52 -1.22
N ILE A 169 -13.88 31.36 -2.48
CA ILE A 169 -14.58 30.48 -3.41
C ILE A 169 -14.09 29.06 -3.09
N PRO A 170 -14.96 28.06 -2.86
CA PRO A 170 -14.56 26.67 -2.71
C PRO A 170 -13.61 26.29 -3.85
N LEU A 171 -12.45 25.74 -3.53
CA LEU A 171 -11.47 25.36 -4.53
C LEU A 171 -12.01 24.12 -5.25
N VAL A 172 -12.67 24.32 -6.39
CA VAL A 172 -13.12 23.19 -7.19
C VAL A 172 -11.88 22.47 -7.72
N PHE A 173 -11.64 21.27 -7.22
CA PHE A 173 -10.52 20.45 -7.65
C PHE A 173 -10.75 19.97 -9.08
N ASP A 174 -9.70 20.07 -9.89
CA ASP A 174 -9.61 19.39 -11.17
C ASP A 174 -9.18 17.94 -10.88
N PRO A 175 -10.07 16.93 -11.04
CA PRO A 175 -9.79 15.58 -10.56
C PRO A 175 -8.56 14.96 -11.22
N LEU A 176 -8.28 15.27 -12.49
CA LEU A 176 -7.10 14.76 -13.18
C LEU A 176 -5.80 15.32 -12.55
N LYS A 177 -5.79 16.61 -12.19
CA LYS A 177 -4.64 17.22 -11.52
C LYS A 177 -4.45 16.71 -10.11
N GLU A 178 -5.53 16.47 -9.36
CA GLU A 178 -5.40 15.87 -8.04
C GLU A 178 -4.88 14.44 -8.14
N ILE A 179 -5.35 13.62 -9.08
CA ILE A 179 -4.78 12.29 -9.32
C ILE A 179 -3.28 12.37 -9.63
N GLU A 180 -2.87 13.23 -10.57
CA GLU A 180 -1.45 13.42 -10.94
C GLU A 180 -0.61 13.84 -9.73
N LYS A 181 -1.08 14.83 -8.98
CA LYS A 181 -0.41 15.35 -7.78
C LYS A 181 -0.29 14.29 -6.69
N HIS A 182 -1.35 13.56 -6.42
CA HIS A 182 -1.37 12.53 -5.37
C HIS A 182 -0.50 11.34 -5.74
N GLN A 183 -0.57 10.86 -6.98
CA GLN A 183 0.36 9.83 -7.48
C GLN A 183 1.81 10.30 -7.36
N TYR A 184 2.11 11.52 -7.82
CA TYR A 184 3.46 12.06 -7.75
C TYR A 184 3.96 12.15 -6.30
N GLY A 185 3.12 12.63 -5.38
CA GLY A 185 3.44 12.73 -3.96
C GLY A 185 3.78 11.36 -3.35
N MET A 186 2.92 10.37 -3.56
CA MET A 186 3.12 9.00 -3.05
C MET A 186 4.34 8.31 -3.67
N MET A 187 4.66 8.60 -4.93
CA MET A 187 5.77 7.94 -5.62
C MET A 187 7.13 8.64 -5.42
N TYR A 188 7.15 9.97 -5.39
CA TYR A 188 8.38 10.77 -5.48
C TYR A 188 8.62 11.71 -4.31
N ASP A 189 7.60 12.02 -3.48
CA ASP A 189 7.71 12.90 -2.30
C ASP A 189 7.21 12.22 -1.01
N ASP A 190 7.59 10.95 -0.84
CA ASP A 190 7.03 10.09 0.20
C ASP A 190 7.97 9.86 1.39
N ALA A 191 8.98 10.71 1.55
CA ALA A 191 9.96 10.57 2.63
C ALA A 191 9.33 10.65 4.03
N HIS A 192 8.20 11.37 4.17
CA HIS A 192 7.46 11.51 5.42
C HIS A 192 6.78 10.20 5.85
N SER A 193 6.45 9.33 4.90
CA SER A 193 5.87 7.99 5.13
C SER A 193 6.93 6.89 5.07
N ASN A 194 8.21 7.25 5.22
CA ASN A 194 9.35 6.36 5.05
C ASN A 194 9.38 5.65 3.68
N TRP A 195 8.79 6.25 2.64
CA TRP A 195 8.60 5.66 1.32
C TRP A 195 7.65 4.45 1.25
N GLY A 196 6.81 4.25 2.26
CA GLY A 196 5.85 3.15 2.28
C GLY A 196 4.91 3.16 1.08
N HIS A 197 4.39 4.33 0.68
CA HIS A 197 3.47 4.41 -0.46
C HIS A 197 4.17 4.08 -1.77
N ARG A 198 5.39 4.62 -1.97
CA ARG A 198 6.21 4.31 -3.14
C ARG A 198 6.47 2.82 -3.23
N ASP A 199 6.90 2.22 -2.13
CA ASP A 199 7.30 0.81 -2.09
C ASP A 199 6.08 -0.10 -2.36
N THR A 200 4.88 0.27 -1.92
CA THR A 200 3.61 -0.35 -2.35
C THR A 200 3.40 -0.22 -3.87
N ILE A 201 3.50 0.99 -4.45
CA ILE A 201 3.25 1.23 -5.89
C ILE A 201 4.15 0.36 -6.78
N ILE A 202 5.39 0.12 -6.35
CA ILE A 202 6.39 -0.64 -7.12
C ILE A 202 6.65 -2.05 -6.59
N ASP A 203 5.81 -2.60 -5.71
CA ASP A 203 5.94 -4.01 -5.33
C ASP A 203 5.73 -4.90 -6.57
N PRO A 204 6.71 -5.75 -6.92
CA PRO A 204 6.64 -6.59 -8.11
C PRO A 204 5.60 -7.72 -8.03
N ASN A 205 5.09 -8.04 -6.83
CA ASN A 205 4.11 -9.11 -6.63
C ASN A 205 2.66 -8.65 -6.83
N HIS A 206 2.41 -7.35 -6.84
CA HIS A 206 1.07 -6.84 -7.12
C HIS A 206 0.66 -7.13 -8.57
N THR A 207 -0.56 -7.64 -8.72
CA THR A 207 -1.16 -8.03 -9.99
C THR A 207 -2.31 -7.12 -10.39
N HIS A 208 -3.02 -6.55 -9.41
CA HIS A 208 -4.15 -5.65 -9.64
C HIS A 208 -4.04 -4.37 -8.80
N VAL A 209 -4.80 -3.36 -9.20
CA VAL A 209 -5.05 -2.16 -8.39
C VAL A 209 -6.52 -1.77 -8.49
N ASN A 210 -7.13 -1.40 -7.36
CA ASN A 210 -8.44 -0.76 -7.30
C ASN A 210 -8.26 0.67 -6.81
N PHE A 211 -9.07 1.59 -7.33
CA PHE A 211 -9.01 2.99 -6.95
C PHE A 211 -10.29 3.41 -6.24
N GLY A 212 -10.12 4.26 -5.24
CA GLY A 212 -11.21 5.02 -4.62
C GLY A 212 -10.96 6.50 -4.82
N MET A 213 -11.98 7.25 -5.22
CA MET A 213 -11.93 8.73 -5.26
C MET A 213 -13.19 9.30 -4.60
N ALA A 214 -13.05 10.32 -3.76
CA ALA A 214 -14.19 11.02 -3.16
C ALA A 214 -13.89 12.51 -3.00
N SER A 215 -14.90 13.36 -3.25
CA SER A 215 -14.76 14.82 -3.09
C SER A 215 -16.08 15.50 -2.79
N ASP A 216 -16.05 16.52 -1.93
CA ASP A 216 -17.16 17.44 -1.64
C ASP A 216 -16.90 18.86 -2.21
N GLY A 217 -15.87 19.02 -3.06
CA GLY A 217 -15.42 20.31 -3.59
C GLY A 217 -14.58 21.16 -2.61
N GLY A 218 -14.43 20.74 -1.35
CA GLY A 218 -13.49 21.30 -0.38
C GLY A 218 -12.39 20.32 0.02
N ASN A 219 -12.67 19.03 -0.10
CA ASN A 219 -11.78 17.90 0.16
C ASN A 219 -11.72 16.99 -1.06
N PHE A 220 -10.57 16.36 -1.29
CA PHE A 220 -10.39 15.30 -2.27
C PHE A 220 -9.60 14.17 -1.61
N TYR A 221 -10.16 12.96 -1.62
CA TYR A 221 -9.55 11.74 -1.12
C TYR A 221 -9.26 10.79 -2.27
N PHE A 222 -8.09 10.16 -2.25
CA PHE A 222 -7.66 9.20 -3.24
C PHE A 222 -7.02 7.98 -2.57
N ALA A 223 -7.55 6.81 -2.86
CA ALA A 223 -7.04 5.53 -2.39
C ALA A 223 -6.59 4.65 -3.55
N GLN A 224 -5.52 3.89 -3.31
CA GLN A 224 -5.03 2.83 -4.17
C GLN A 224 -4.96 1.55 -3.35
N HIS A 225 -5.73 0.54 -3.74
CA HIS A 225 -5.71 -0.79 -3.17
C HIS A 225 -4.97 -1.71 -4.14
N PHE A 226 -3.70 -1.96 -3.87
CA PHE A 226 -2.91 -2.91 -4.65
C PHE A 226 -3.13 -4.33 -4.17
N GLU A 227 -3.51 -5.21 -5.09
CA GLU A 227 -3.75 -6.61 -4.80
C GLU A 227 -2.58 -7.48 -5.23
N THR A 228 -2.13 -8.34 -4.32
CA THR A 228 -1.37 -9.55 -4.65
C THR A 228 -2.37 -10.68 -4.85
N ASN A 229 -2.91 -10.80 -6.06
CA ASN A 229 -3.85 -11.84 -6.44
C ASN A 229 -3.14 -12.83 -7.38
N ILE A 230 -2.38 -13.75 -6.77
CA ILE A 230 -1.46 -14.69 -7.46
C ILE A 230 -2.07 -16.09 -7.55
N ILE A 231 -2.86 -16.51 -6.55
CA ILE A 231 -3.42 -17.85 -6.47
C ILE A 231 -4.72 -17.88 -7.27
N GLU A 232 -4.82 -18.79 -8.23
CA GLU A 232 -6.07 -19.08 -8.94
C GLU A 232 -6.98 -19.94 -8.05
N TRP A 233 -7.69 -19.28 -7.14
CA TRP A 233 -8.61 -19.95 -6.22
C TRP A 233 -9.81 -20.55 -6.94
N THR A 234 -10.07 -21.83 -6.67
CA THR A 234 -11.30 -22.53 -7.06
C THR A 234 -12.26 -22.71 -5.89
N LYS A 235 -11.74 -22.65 -4.66
CA LYS A 235 -12.49 -22.79 -3.42
C LYS A 235 -11.78 -22.08 -2.28
N ILE A 236 -12.52 -21.24 -1.55
CA ILE A 236 -12.18 -20.75 -0.21
C ILE A 236 -13.49 -20.65 0.57
N GLU A 237 -13.73 -21.58 1.49
CA GLU A 237 -14.99 -21.67 2.24
C GLU A 237 -14.72 -22.03 3.70
N LEU A 238 -15.45 -21.41 4.62
CA LEU A 238 -15.41 -21.75 6.04
C LEU A 238 -16.59 -22.68 6.36
N VAL A 239 -16.31 -23.96 6.64
CA VAL A 239 -17.33 -24.98 6.90
C VAL A 239 -17.09 -25.63 8.25
N ASN A 240 -18.01 -25.43 9.20
CA ASN A 240 -17.96 -26.02 10.54
C ASN A 240 -16.61 -25.81 11.25
N GLY A 241 -16.09 -24.57 11.23
CA GLY A 241 -14.81 -24.22 11.86
C GLY A 241 -13.56 -24.66 11.07
N LYS A 242 -13.72 -25.20 9.86
CA LYS A 242 -12.62 -25.55 8.97
C LYS A 242 -12.58 -24.65 7.75
N LEU A 243 -11.44 -24.03 7.50
CA LEU A 243 -11.19 -23.29 6.27
C LEU A 243 -10.71 -24.25 5.18
N GLU A 244 -11.56 -24.51 4.20
CA GLU A 244 -11.28 -25.34 3.04
C GLU A 244 -10.77 -24.46 1.88
N MET A 245 -9.58 -24.76 1.38
CA MET A 245 -8.90 -23.99 0.34
C MET A 245 -8.45 -24.91 -0.79
N ALA A 246 -8.85 -24.58 -2.02
CA ALA A 246 -8.35 -25.25 -3.22
C ALA A 246 -8.10 -24.27 -4.36
N GLY A 247 -6.98 -24.41 -5.05
CA GLY A 247 -6.58 -23.51 -6.12
C GLY A 247 -5.29 -23.93 -6.80
N ARG A 248 -4.82 -23.10 -7.73
CA ARG A 248 -3.57 -23.32 -8.46
C ARG A 248 -2.58 -22.17 -8.24
N LEU A 249 -1.32 -22.56 -8.12
CA LEU A 249 -0.17 -21.68 -8.03
C LEU A 249 0.42 -21.48 -9.44
N PRO A 250 0.87 -20.27 -9.76
CA PRO A 250 1.68 -20.07 -10.95
C PRO A 250 3.08 -20.66 -10.79
N ASP A 251 3.76 -20.88 -11.92
CA ASP A 251 5.13 -21.39 -11.94
C ASP A 251 6.06 -20.53 -11.08
N GLY A 252 6.95 -21.19 -10.34
CA GLY A 252 7.92 -20.53 -9.47
C GLY A 252 7.38 -20.14 -8.09
N PHE A 253 6.12 -20.44 -7.77
CA PHE A 253 5.57 -20.28 -6.44
C PHE A 253 5.37 -21.62 -5.72
N SER A 254 5.52 -21.62 -4.41
CA SER A 254 5.20 -22.75 -3.55
C SER A 254 4.57 -22.27 -2.24
N MET A 255 3.64 -23.05 -1.68
CA MET A 255 3.15 -22.82 -0.32
C MET A 255 4.30 -22.81 0.68
N ALA A 256 4.27 -21.86 1.60
CA ALA A 256 5.34 -21.70 2.57
C ALA A 256 4.82 -21.88 4.00
N GLN A 257 3.77 -21.15 4.39
CA GLN A 257 3.01 -21.37 5.61
C GLN A 257 1.65 -20.69 5.54
N ILE A 258 0.81 -20.95 6.54
CA ILE A 258 -0.43 -20.20 6.75
C ILE A 258 -0.33 -19.57 8.14
N GLU A 259 -0.67 -18.29 8.27
CA GLU A 259 -0.60 -17.56 9.53
C GLU A 259 -2.00 -17.10 9.92
N ILE A 260 -2.26 -17.01 11.22
CA ILE A 260 -3.48 -16.44 11.76
C ILE A 260 -3.12 -15.25 12.63
N TYR A 261 -3.71 -14.11 12.27
CA TYR A 261 -3.61 -12.90 13.05
C TYR A 261 -4.96 -12.54 13.68
N ALA A 262 -4.92 -12.01 14.89
CA ALA A 262 -6.07 -11.51 15.62
C ALA A 262 -6.07 -9.99 15.65
N ASP A 263 -7.26 -9.41 15.43
CA ASP A 263 -7.58 -8.01 15.68
C ASP A 263 -8.65 -7.92 16.77
N GLU A 264 -8.72 -6.77 17.45
CA GLU A 264 -9.84 -6.47 18.36
C GLU A 264 -11.19 -6.54 17.62
N SER A 265 -12.26 -6.78 18.37
CA SER A 265 -13.60 -6.75 17.79
C SER A 265 -13.91 -5.37 17.19
N PRO A 266 -14.61 -5.31 16.04
CA PRO A 266 -14.98 -4.04 15.41
C PRO A 266 -15.75 -3.14 16.36
N LYS A 267 -15.45 -1.85 16.33
CA LYS A 267 -16.14 -0.83 17.13
C LYS A 267 -16.35 0.41 16.29
N THR A 268 -17.52 1.03 16.42
CA THR A 268 -17.80 2.29 15.75
C THR A 268 -16.91 3.39 16.33
N LEU A 269 -16.17 4.08 15.46
CA LEU A 269 -15.26 5.17 15.78
C LEU A 269 -15.77 6.47 15.17
N SER A 270 -15.52 7.58 15.87
CA SER A 270 -15.73 8.90 15.30
C SER A 270 -14.53 9.31 14.44
N GLY A 271 -14.72 10.21 13.48
CA GLY A 271 -13.61 10.76 12.70
C GLY A 271 -12.54 11.41 13.58
N GLN A 272 -12.95 12.10 14.65
CA GLN A 272 -12.02 12.66 15.64
C GLN A 272 -11.17 11.58 16.32
N THR A 273 -11.78 10.46 16.73
CA THR A 273 -11.04 9.34 17.32
C THR A 273 -10.01 8.76 16.34
N LEU A 274 -10.37 8.66 15.06
CA LEU A 274 -9.48 8.15 14.02
C LEU A 274 -8.26 9.08 13.80
N ASP A 275 -8.45 10.39 13.90
CA ASP A 275 -7.36 11.39 13.73
C ASP A 275 -6.51 11.61 14.99
N ASP A 276 -7.12 11.55 16.17
CA ASP A 276 -6.48 12.00 17.41
C ASP A 276 -5.91 10.86 18.26
N GLU A 277 -6.43 9.64 18.14
CA GLU A 277 -6.13 8.55 19.07
C GLU A 277 -5.27 7.43 18.45
N SER A 278 -4.32 6.92 19.24
CA SER A 278 -3.56 5.72 18.89
C SER A 278 -4.42 4.47 19.08
N PRO A 279 -4.34 3.46 18.19
CA PRO A 279 -3.40 3.33 17.07
C PRO A 279 -3.86 3.95 15.74
N TYR A 280 -5.05 4.55 15.68
CA TYR A 280 -5.69 4.97 14.43
C TYR A 280 -4.94 6.10 13.71
N ASN A 281 -4.29 6.99 14.46
CA ASN A 281 -3.57 8.15 13.92
C ASN A 281 -2.10 7.89 13.53
N GLN A 282 -1.69 6.63 13.47
CA GLN A 282 -0.28 6.28 13.25
C GLN A 282 0.15 6.37 11.78
N ASN A 283 -0.78 6.61 10.84
CA ASN A 283 -0.53 6.63 9.39
C ASN A 283 0.05 5.31 8.83
N TYR A 284 -0.18 4.20 9.53
CA TYR A 284 0.07 2.84 9.05
C TYR A 284 -0.91 1.87 9.73
N TYR A 285 -0.98 0.64 9.24
CA TYR A 285 -1.67 -0.47 9.90
C TYR A 285 -0.77 -1.71 9.89
N ASP A 286 -0.88 -2.55 10.92
CA ASP A 286 -0.24 -3.86 10.99
C ASP A 286 -1.24 -4.98 10.63
N ARG A 287 -0.77 -6.23 10.61
CA ARG A 287 -1.58 -7.43 10.33
C ARG A 287 -2.44 -7.88 11.52
N GLY A 288 -2.31 -7.25 12.69
CA GLY A 288 -2.82 -7.72 13.97
C GLY A 288 -1.75 -8.42 14.81
N GLU A 289 -2.19 -9.13 15.85
CA GLU A 289 -1.33 -9.99 16.68
C GLU A 289 -1.24 -11.39 16.05
N LEU A 290 -0.02 -11.90 15.83
CA LEU A 290 0.15 -13.28 15.36
C LEU A 290 -0.24 -14.26 16.48
N VAL A 291 -1.32 -15.01 16.27
CA VAL A 291 -1.88 -15.94 17.26
C VAL A 291 -1.80 -17.40 16.85
N GLY A 292 -1.43 -17.69 15.60
CA GLY A 292 -1.33 -19.06 15.12
C GLY A 292 -0.55 -19.21 13.83
N ILE A 293 0.04 -20.39 13.63
CA ILE A 293 0.73 -20.73 12.39
C ILE A 293 0.50 -22.19 11.99
N PHE A 294 0.20 -22.43 10.72
CA PHE A 294 0.16 -23.77 10.15
C PHE A 294 1.39 -24.01 9.29
N LEU A 295 2.06 -25.12 9.56
CA LEU A 295 3.28 -25.52 8.87
C LEU A 295 3.08 -26.85 8.13
N GLU A 296 3.82 -27.03 7.03
CA GLU A 296 3.88 -28.32 6.35
C GLU A 296 4.58 -29.37 7.24
N PRO A 297 4.26 -30.66 7.09
CA PRO A 297 4.93 -31.73 7.83
C PRO A 297 6.41 -31.81 7.45
N LEU A 298 7.27 -31.96 8.45
CA LEU A 298 8.69 -32.22 8.22
C LEU A 298 8.94 -33.69 7.82
N PRO A 299 10.09 -34.00 7.20
CA PRO A 299 10.51 -35.37 6.95
C PRO A 299 10.51 -36.22 8.23
N ILE A 300 10.35 -37.54 8.05
CA ILE A 300 10.33 -38.52 9.13
C ILE A 300 11.59 -38.35 10.01
N ASN A 301 11.40 -38.32 11.33
CA ASN A 301 12.43 -38.10 12.37
C ASN A 301 12.96 -36.67 12.48
N ILE A 302 12.30 -35.68 11.90
CA ILE A 302 12.56 -34.27 12.15
C ILE A 302 11.29 -33.67 12.78
N SER A 303 11.45 -32.88 13.84
CA SER A 303 10.38 -32.15 14.51
C SER A 303 10.68 -30.65 14.49
N TYR A 304 9.65 -29.84 14.61
CA TYR A 304 9.82 -28.42 14.88
C TYR A 304 10.38 -28.23 16.31
N ASP A 305 11.21 -27.20 16.48
CA ASP A 305 11.73 -26.83 17.78
C ASP A 305 10.62 -26.12 18.58
N GLU A 306 9.97 -26.87 19.45
CA GLU A 306 8.87 -26.39 20.28
C GLU A 306 9.38 -25.60 21.51
N CYS A 307 8.74 -24.46 21.78
CA CYS A 307 8.96 -23.69 23.01
C CYS A 307 8.02 -24.14 24.14
N ASP A 308 6.87 -24.71 23.79
CA ASP A 308 5.90 -25.36 24.67
C ASP A 308 5.10 -26.39 23.84
N VAL A 309 4.29 -27.21 24.48
CA VAL A 309 3.45 -28.22 23.81
C VAL A 309 2.58 -27.55 22.74
N GLU A 310 2.73 -28.01 21.48
CA GLU A 310 2.03 -27.46 20.30
C GLU A 310 2.30 -25.96 20.06
N LYS A 311 3.45 -25.45 20.53
CA LYS A 311 3.90 -24.06 20.28
C LYS A 311 5.32 -23.98 19.75
N ILE A 312 5.56 -23.09 18.79
CA ILE A 312 6.91 -22.82 18.24
C ILE A 312 7.38 -21.41 18.54
N THR A 313 8.70 -21.25 18.57
CA THR A 313 9.31 -19.92 18.66
C THR A 313 9.28 -19.24 17.30
N VAL A 314 8.44 -18.21 17.17
CA VAL A 314 8.48 -17.27 16.05
C VAL A 314 9.24 -16.03 16.50
N THR A 315 10.22 -15.60 15.70
CA THR A 315 10.88 -14.32 15.94
C THR A 315 10.17 -13.28 15.09
N ASP A 316 9.55 -12.30 15.73
CA ASP A 316 8.92 -11.21 15.02
C ASP A 316 9.95 -10.30 14.36
N GLU A 317 9.39 -9.34 13.64
CA GLU A 317 10.10 -8.31 12.93
C GLU A 317 11.08 -7.51 13.84
N SER A 318 10.67 -7.22 15.07
CA SER A 318 11.48 -6.48 16.03
C SER A 318 12.60 -7.33 16.65
N GLY A 319 12.69 -8.61 16.30
CA GLY A 319 13.62 -9.57 16.87
C GLY A 319 13.15 -10.13 18.21
N ILE A 320 11.89 -9.87 18.60
CA ILE A 320 11.27 -10.42 19.81
C ILE A 320 10.83 -11.85 19.51
N LYS A 321 11.11 -12.76 20.43
CA LYS A 321 10.73 -14.16 20.32
C LYS A 321 9.39 -14.37 21.00
N ASN A 322 8.43 -14.86 20.23
CA ASN A 322 7.08 -15.19 20.67
C ASN A 322 6.89 -16.71 20.59
N CYS A 323 6.19 -17.27 21.56
CA CYS A 323 5.85 -18.70 21.60
C CYS A 323 4.39 -18.84 21.15
N ILE A 324 4.18 -19.27 19.91
CA ILE A 324 2.90 -19.19 19.19
C ILE A 324 2.36 -20.60 18.92
N ASP A 325 1.05 -20.76 19.02
CA ASP A 325 0.34 -22.00 18.68
C ASP A 325 0.62 -22.39 17.23
N TYR A 326 1.02 -23.66 17.02
CA TYR A 326 1.23 -24.18 15.68
C TYR A 326 0.49 -25.48 15.44
N LYS A 327 0.04 -25.65 14.20
CA LYS A 327 -0.60 -26.89 13.74
C LYS A 327 0.04 -27.36 12.44
N ILE A 328 0.01 -28.66 12.19
CA ILE A 328 0.45 -29.21 10.91
C ILE A 328 -0.74 -29.22 9.96
N PHE A 329 -0.56 -28.67 8.76
CA PHE A 329 -1.54 -28.84 7.67
C PHE A 329 -1.01 -29.79 6.61
N TYR A 330 -1.94 -30.47 5.94
CA TYR A 330 -1.63 -31.36 4.84
C TYR A 330 -2.25 -30.82 3.56
N ASN A 331 -1.39 -30.51 2.58
CA ASN A 331 -1.83 -30.15 1.25
C ASN A 331 -2.00 -31.44 0.41
N ASN A 332 -3.25 -31.87 0.24
CA ASN A 332 -3.67 -33.07 -0.49
C ASN A 332 -3.70 -32.83 -2.01
N ARG A 333 -2.65 -32.17 -2.52
CA ARG A 333 -2.45 -31.85 -3.93
C ARG A 333 -2.11 -33.08 -4.76
N VAL A 334 -2.57 -33.12 -6.01
CA VAL A 334 -2.16 -34.14 -6.99
C VAL A 334 -0.91 -33.67 -7.72
N HIS A 335 -0.85 -32.38 -8.04
CA HIS A 335 0.27 -31.74 -8.72
C HIS A 335 0.99 -30.71 -7.83
N PRO A 336 2.30 -30.46 -8.02
CA PRO A 336 3.06 -29.53 -7.17
C PRO A 336 2.56 -28.08 -7.18
N ASP A 337 1.88 -27.67 -8.26
CA ASP A 337 1.26 -26.37 -8.47
C ASP A 337 -0.16 -26.26 -7.87
N GLU A 338 -0.65 -27.27 -7.17
CA GLU A 338 -1.99 -27.25 -6.59
C GLU A 338 -1.98 -26.98 -5.07
N ILE A 339 -3.01 -26.28 -4.63
CA ILE A 339 -3.41 -26.18 -3.24
C ILE A 339 -4.71 -26.98 -3.09
N ASN A 340 -4.73 -27.89 -2.11
CA ASN A 340 -5.94 -28.56 -1.66
C ASN A 340 -5.77 -28.90 -0.17
N THR A 341 -6.20 -27.99 0.69
CA THR A 341 -5.99 -28.11 2.15
C THR A 341 -7.26 -27.76 2.91
N SER A 342 -7.35 -28.27 4.13
CA SER A 342 -8.40 -27.96 5.09
C SER A 342 -7.74 -27.77 6.45
N ILE A 343 -7.84 -26.55 6.99
CA ILE A 343 -7.27 -26.21 8.30
C ILE A 343 -8.38 -25.97 9.31
N ASP A 344 -8.21 -26.50 10.52
CA ASP A 344 -9.15 -26.29 11.62
C ASP A 344 -8.82 -24.97 12.34
N VAL A 345 -9.73 -24.01 12.21
CA VAL A 345 -9.62 -22.66 12.77
C VAL A 345 -10.61 -22.41 13.91
N SER A 346 -11.29 -23.46 14.38
CA SER A 346 -12.38 -23.36 15.37
C SER A 346 -11.93 -22.69 16.68
N GLU A 347 -10.70 -23.00 17.12
CA GLU A 347 -10.11 -22.44 18.34
C GLU A 347 -10.08 -20.90 18.34
N TRP A 348 -9.73 -20.29 17.20
CA TRP A 348 -9.67 -18.83 17.08
C TRP A 348 -11.06 -18.23 16.91
N LEU A 349 -11.97 -18.90 16.20
CA LEU A 349 -13.36 -18.47 16.04
C LEU A 349 -14.17 -18.46 17.34
N GLU A 350 -13.75 -19.23 18.35
CA GLU A 350 -14.37 -19.19 19.69
C GLU A 350 -13.97 -17.93 20.49
N SER A 351 -12.91 -17.24 20.08
CA SER A 351 -12.40 -16.05 20.76
C SER A 351 -13.02 -14.76 20.22
N ASN A 352 -13.08 -13.73 21.06
CA ASN A 352 -13.60 -12.42 20.64
C ASN A 352 -12.57 -11.73 19.75
N GLY A 353 -13.00 -11.19 18.61
CA GLY A 353 -12.11 -10.45 17.72
C GLY A 353 -12.46 -10.67 16.27
N LEU A 354 -11.54 -10.25 15.41
CA LEU A 354 -11.48 -10.72 14.02
C LEU A 354 -10.23 -11.56 13.83
N HIS A 355 -10.31 -12.57 12.98
CA HIS A 355 -9.21 -13.47 12.69
C HIS A 355 -8.93 -13.48 11.20
N THR A 356 -7.75 -13.02 10.83
CA THR A 356 -7.33 -12.97 9.42
C THR A 356 -6.30 -14.05 9.15
N VAL A 357 -6.65 -14.94 8.24
CA VAL A 357 -5.77 -15.99 7.72
C VAL A 357 -4.95 -15.42 6.58
N TYR A 358 -3.62 -15.52 6.69
CA TYR A 358 -2.69 -15.19 5.63
C TYR A 358 -2.11 -16.45 5.01
N VAL A 359 -2.27 -16.61 3.69
CA VAL A 359 -1.56 -17.67 2.94
C VAL A 359 -0.27 -17.09 2.39
N VAL A 360 0.85 -17.60 2.91
CA VAL A 360 2.18 -17.12 2.57
C VAL A 360 2.84 -18.10 1.61
N LEU A 361 3.31 -17.56 0.49
CA LEU A 361 4.04 -18.29 -0.55
C LEU A 361 5.54 -17.97 -0.47
N ASN A 362 6.35 -18.86 -1.04
CA ASN A 362 7.70 -18.53 -1.49
C ASN A 362 7.65 -18.28 -2.99
N ASN A 363 8.24 -17.18 -3.45
CA ASN A 363 8.49 -16.96 -4.87
C ASN A 363 9.74 -17.73 -5.37
N ALA A 364 10.10 -17.57 -6.64
CA ALA A 364 11.22 -18.29 -7.26
C ALA A 364 12.60 -17.95 -6.63
N ASN A 365 12.69 -16.82 -5.93
CA ASN A 365 13.89 -16.39 -5.19
C ASN A 365 13.86 -16.84 -3.72
N ASN A 366 12.86 -17.63 -3.32
CA ASN A 366 12.60 -18.06 -1.95
C ASN A 366 12.33 -16.88 -0.99
N GLU A 367 11.76 -15.79 -1.52
CA GLU A 367 11.26 -14.66 -0.75
C GLU A 367 9.78 -14.90 -0.39
N ARG A 368 9.39 -14.51 0.83
CA ARG A 368 8.02 -14.65 1.32
C ARG A 368 7.11 -13.62 0.66
N VAL A 369 5.95 -14.06 0.21
CA VAL A 369 4.91 -13.23 -0.40
C VAL A 369 3.58 -13.61 0.21
N ASP A 370 2.90 -12.66 0.84
CA ASP A 370 1.51 -12.86 1.26
C ASP A 370 0.63 -12.78 0.02
N ALA A 371 0.05 -13.91 -0.35
CA ALA A 371 -0.75 -14.03 -1.57
C ALA A 371 -2.25 -13.97 -1.29
N THR A 372 -2.65 -14.07 -0.02
CA THR A 372 -4.04 -14.08 0.41
C THR A 372 -4.13 -13.57 1.84
N SER A 373 -5.08 -12.69 2.11
CA SER A 373 -5.48 -12.25 3.45
C SER A 373 -7.00 -12.37 3.57
N ILE A 374 -7.50 -13.22 4.46
CA ILE A 374 -8.93 -13.51 4.56
C ILE A 374 -9.39 -13.44 6.01
N THR A 375 -10.25 -12.48 6.30
CA THR A 375 -10.90 -12.37 7.62
C THR A 375 -12.06 -13.36 7.72
N LEU A 376 -11.92 -14.32 8.63
CA LEU A 376 -12.80 -15.48 8.77
C LEU A 376 -14.25 -15.11 9.09
N GLU A 377 -14.46 -14.07 9.90
CA GLU A 377 -15.80 -13.60 10.32
C GLU A 377 -16.60 -12.97 9.17
N TYR A 378 -15.96 -12.75 8.02
CA TYR A 378 -16.59 -12.24 6.80
C TYR A 378 -16.55 -13.26 5.64
N LEU A 379 -16.22 -14.52 5.92
CA LEU A 379 -16.47 -15.64 5.01
C LEU A 379 -17.86 -16.22 5.30
N GLU A 380 -18.81 -15.95 4.40
CA GLU A 380 -20.13 -16.61 4.41
C GLU A 380 -20.09 -18.05 3.91
#